data_AF-X1VMC5-F1
#
_entry.id   AF-X1VMC5-F1
#
_cell.length_a   1.000
_cell.length_b   1.000
_cell.length_c   1.000
_cell.angle_alpha   90.00
_cell.angle_beta   90.00
_cell.angle_gamma   90.00
#
_symmetry.space_group_name_H-M   'P 1'
#
loop_
_entity.id
_entity.type
_entity.pdbx_description
1 polymer ?
#
loop_
_entity_poly.entity_id
_entity_poly.type
_entity_poly.pdbx_seq_one_letter_code
_entity_poly.pdbx_strand_id
1 'polypeptide(L)'
;MKKQSIGVGLMGLGVIGGQVARVLMDRAEMLAEQVGCPLVLKRVKVLAQDLTRPQAKEMDSQLFTTDADEFFTEPEIDIVVEVIGGESPALQYLKRALSGGKHVVTANKEVIAKHGAELLANACGKPFSRALFLIEYLFSLL
;
A
#
# COMPACT_ATOMS: atom_id res chain seq x y z
N MET A 1 -21.83 8.90 5.10
CA MET A 1 -21.35 8.28 6.35
C MET A 1 -19.86 8.58 6.48
N LYS A 2 -19.38 9.11 7.61
CA LYS A 2 -17.93 9.19 7.86
C LYS A 2 -17.39 7.77 8.03
N LYS A 3 -16.38 7.40 7.25
CA LYS A 3 -15.73 6.09 7.39
C LYS A 3 -15.05 6.03 8.77
N GLN A 4 -15.28 4.97 9.53
CA GLN A 4 -14.77 4.86 10.91
C GLN A 4 -13.28 4.48 10.97
N SER A 5 -12.72 3.98 9.88
CA SER A 5 -11.30 3.67 9.72
C SER A 5 -10.91 3.75 8.25
N ILE A 6 -9.60 3.84 7.99
CA ILE A 6 -9.01 3.77 6.66
C ILE A 6 -8.28 2.44 6.55
N GLY A 7 -8.66 1.62 5.57
CA GLY A 7 -8.01 0.35 5.31
C GLY A 7 -6.77 0.51 4.42
N VAL A 8 -5.70 -0.15 4.82
CA VAL A 8 -4.42 -0.15 4.09
C VAL A 8 -4.15 -1.56 3.56
N GLY A 9 -3.90 -1.64 2.26
CA GLY A 9 -3.36 -2.82 1.60
C GLY A 9 -1.87 -2.62 1.32
N LEU A 10 -1.03 -3.56 1.73
CA LEU A 10 0.41 -3.50 1.51
C LEU A 10 0.83 -4.50 0.42
N MET A 11 1.60 -4.06 -0.56
CA MET A 11 2.17 -4.92 -1.60
C MET A 11 3.69 -4.97 -1.47
N GLY A 12 4.21 -6.15 -1.13
CA GLY A 12 5.62 -6.39 -0.85
C GLY A 12 5.94 -6.36 0.64
N LEU A 13 6.71 -7.34 1.09
CA LEU A 13 7.19 -7.46 2.48
C LEU A 13 8.72 -7.47 2.54
N GLY A 14 9.34 -6.63 1.70
CA GLY A 14 10.77 -6.35 1.74
C GLY A 14 11.21 -5.58 2.98
N VAL A 15 12.39 -4.99 2.95
CA VAL A 15 12.88 -4.14 4.07
C VAL A 15 11.91 -2.99 4.34
N ILE A 16 11.52 -2.24 3.29
CA ILE A 16 10.59 -1.10 3.41
C ILE A 16 9.20 -1.59 3.82
N GLY A 17 8.67 -2.62 3.15
CA GLY A 17 7.34 -3.16 3.46
C GLY A 17 7.22 -3.68 4.89
N GLY A 18 8.23 -4.36 5.41
CA GLY A 18 8.27 -4.79 6.80
C GLY A 18 8.24 -3.62 7.79
N GLN A 19 8.97 -2.53 7.52
CA GLN A 19 8.91 -1.33 8.37
C GLN A 19 7.56 -0.63 8.29
N VAL A 20 6.94 -0.55 7.10
CA VAL A 20 5.59 0.00 6.95
C VAL A 20 4.58 -0.82 7.75
N ALA A 21 4.57 -2.14 7.60
CA ALA A 21 3.68 -3.02 8.34
C ALA A 21 3.88 -2.84 9.86
N ARG A 22 5.13 -2.81 10.31
CA ARG A 22 5.48 -2.60 11.72
C ARG A 22 4.97 -1.27 12.25
N VAL A 23 5.21 -0.16 11.54
CA VAL A 23 4.74 1.17 11.98
C VAL A 23 3.22 1.23 12.05
N LEU A 24 2.52 0.63 11.08
CA LEU A 24 1.05 0.57 11.08
C LEU A 24 0.49 -0.20 12.28
N MET A 25 1.19 -1.25 12.75
CA MET A 25 0.75 -2.06 13.90
C MET A 25 1.22 -1.49 15.24
N ASP A 26 2.52 -1.24 15.39
CA ASP A 26 3.16 -0.81 16.65
C ASP A 26 2.78 0.62 17.04
N ARG A 27 2.42 1.48 16.07
CA ARG A 27 2.09 2.90 16.29
C ARG A 27 0.66 3.25 15.89
N ALA A 28 -0.25 2.26 15.88
CA ALA A 28 -1.62 2.44 15.41
C ALA A 28 -2.36 3.59 16.11
N GLU A 29 -2.23 3.72 17.43
CA GLU A 29 -2.88 4.79 18.23
C GLU A 29 -2.36 6.18 17.84
N MET A 30 -1.03 6.36 17.82
CA MET A 30 -0.38 7.60 17.43
C MET A 30 -0.80 8.04 16.01
N LEU A 31 -0.81 7.09 15.07
CA LEU A 31 -1.24 7.35 13.70
C LEU A 31 -2.73 7.71 13.63
N ALA A 32 -3.57 7.04 14.42
CA ALA A 32 -5.00 7.33 14.48
C ALA A 32 -5.28 8.75 15.00
N GLU A 33 -4.54 9.20 16.02
CA GLU A 33 -4.63 10.58 16.53
C GLU A 33 -4.22 11.61 15.46
N GLN A 34 -3.13 11.35 14.73
CA GLN A 34 -2.63 12.26 13.69
C GLN A 34 -3.57 12.35 12.48
N VAL A 35 -4.12 11.21 12.04
CA VAL A 35 -5.00 11.13 10.86
C VAL A 35 -6.46 11.48 11.22
N GLY A 36 -6.82 11.37 12.50
CA GLY A 36 -8.19 11.56 13.01
C GLY A 36 -9.07 10.32 12.90
N CYS A 37 -8.54 9.18 12.47
CA CYS A 37 -9.20 7.87 12.49
C CYS A 37 -8.17 6.72 12.37
N PRO A 38 -8.51 5.50 12.83
CA PRO A 38 -7.63 4.34 12.71
C PRO A 38 -7.19 4.01 11.28
N LEU A 39 -5.90 3.75 11.11
CA LEU A 39 -5.31 3.13 9.93
C LEU A 39 -5.18 1.62 10.20
N VAL A 40 -5.86 0.80 9.41
CA VAL A 40 -5.93 -0.65 9.65
C VAL A 40 -5.30 -1.40 8.48
N LEU A 41 -4.27 -2.20 8.76
CA LEU A 41 -3.70 -3.10 7.75
C LEU A 41 -4.69 -4.25 7.48
N LYS A 42 -5.26 -4.27 6.27
CA LYS A 42 -6.32 -5.23 5.87
C LYS A 42 -5.78 -6.45 5.13
N ARG A 43 -4.80 -6.24 4.25
CA ARG A 43 -4.20 -7.32 3.47
C ARG A 43 -2.75 -6.99 3.13
N VAL A 44 -1.92 -8.02 3.05
CA VAL A 44 -0.53 -7.94 2.60
C VAL A 44 -0.35 -8.90 1.43
N LYS A 45 -0.16 -8.36 0.23
CA LYS A 45 0.19 -9.14 -0.96
C LYS A 45 1.69 -9.41 -0.96
N VAL A 46 2.06 -10.69 -0.97
CA VAL A 46 3.45 -11.14 -0.97
C VAL A 46 3.71 -12.21 -2.02
N LEU A 47 4.99 -12.53 -2.26
CA LEU A 47 5.37 -13.77 -2.94
C LEU A 47 5.39 -14.92 -1.92
N ALA A 48 5.18 -16.16 -2.36
CA ALA A 48 5.13 -17.32 -1.46
C ALA A 48 6.41 -17.46 -0.60
N GLN A 49 7.58 -17.15 -1.17
CA GLN A 49 8.86 -17.19 -0.47
C GLN A 49 8.95 -16.18 0.69
N ASP A 50 8.25 -15.04 0.60
CA ASP A 50 8.32 -13.98 1.62
C ASP A 50 7.54 -14.35 2.90
N LEU A 51 6.64 -15.34 2.84
CA LEU A 51 5.92 -15.84 4.02
C LEU A 51 6.85 -16.47 5.07
N THR A 52 8.06 -16.85 4.67
CA THR A 52 9.06 -17.44 5.57
C THR A 52 9.88 -16.39 6.34
N ARG A 53 9.73 -15.10 6.01
CA ARG A 53 10.49 -14.01 6.61
C ARG A 53 10.10 -13.79 8.07
N PRO A 54 11.01 -13.33 8.94
CA PRO A 54 10.70 -13.05 10.34
C PRO A 54 9.49 -12.13 10.53
N GLN A 55 9.41 -11.05 9.75
CA GLN A 55 8.30 -10.09 9.81
C GLN A 55 6.95 -10.74 9.49
N ALA A 56 6.91 -11.72 8.56
CA ALA A 56 5.67 -12.43 8.24
C ALA A 56 5.21 -13.31 9.40
N LYS A 57 6.14 -13.88 10.17
CA LYS A 57 5.85 -14.77 11.31
C LYS A 57 5.36 -14.03 12.54
N GLU A 58 5.63 -12.73 12.64
CA GLU A 58 5.17 -11.86 13.74
C GLU A 58 3.75 -11.31 13.49
N MET A 59 3.20 -11.54 12.30
CA MET A 59 1.91 -11.03 11.87
C MET A 59 0.89 -12.16 11.74
N ASP A 60 -0.40 -11.83 11.84
CA ASP A 60 -1.45 -12.79 11.57
C ASP A 60 -1.35 -13.32 10.13
N SER A 61 -1.21 -14.64 10.00
CA SER A 61 -1.22 -15.37 8.72
C SER A 61 -2.40 -15.01 7.82
N GLN A 62 -3.56 -14.67 8.41
CA GLN A 62 -4.77 -14.28 7.69
C GLN A 62 -4.63 -12.94 6.95
N LEU A 63 -3.64 -12.11 7.29
CA LEU A 63 -3.34 -10.87 6.57
C LEU A 63 -2.67 -11.12 5.23
N PHE A 64 -2.02 -12.26 5.02
CA PHE A 64 -1.23 -12.52 3.81
C PHE A 64 -2.02 -13.18 2.68
N THR A 65 -1.79 -12.72 1.46
CA THR A 65 -2.23 -13.38 0.24
C THR A 65 -1.10 -13.45 -0.78
N THR A 66 -1.09 -14.53 -1.56
CA THR A 66 -0.24 -14.68 -2.75
C THR A 66 -1.01 -14.43 -4.05
N ASP A 67 -2.33 -14.16 -3.97
CA ASP A 67 -3.21 -13.85 -5.09
C ASP A 67 -3.45 -12.34 -5.20
N ALA A 68 -3.16 -11.78 -6.38
CA ALA A 68 -3.37 -10.35 -6.62
C ALA A 68 -4.85 -10.01 -6.78
N ASP A 69 -5.65 -10.91 -7.35
CA ASP A 69 -7.08 -10.70 -7.52
C ASP A 69 -7.76 -10.59 -6.17
N GLU A 70 -7.48 -11.51 -5.25
CA GLU A 70 -7.98 -11.48 -3.89
C GLU A 70 -7.67 -10.14 -3.20
N PHE A 71 -6.41 -9.68 -3.31
CA PHE A 71 -5.99 -8.39 -2.75
C PHE A 71 -6.79 -7.21 -3.32
N PHE A 72 -6.98 -7.14 -4.64
CA PHE A 72 -7.67 -6.01 -5.25
C PHE A 72 -9.20 -6.05 -5.09
N THR A 73 -9.77 -7.24 -4.88
CA THR A 73 -11.19 -7.42 -4.60
C THR A 73 -11.57 -7.13 -3.15
N GLU A 74 -10.60 -6.98 -2.24
CA GLU A 74 -10.85 -6.63 -0.84
C GLU A 74 -11.56 -5.25 -0.75
N PRO A 75 -12.86 -5.23 -0.37
CA PRO A 75 -13.63 -3.99 -0.31
C PRO A 75 -13.11 -3.04 0.78
N GLU A 76 -12.45 -3.55 1.81
CA GLU A 76 -12.02 -2.72 2.94
C GLU A 76 -10.71 -1.94 2.69
N ILE A 77 -9.94 -2.25 1.64
CA ILE A 77 -8.74 -1.48 1.30
C ILE A 77 -9.12 -0.13 0.69
N ASP A 78 -8.65 0.96 1.27
CA ASP A 78 -8.78 2.32 0.72
C ASP A 78 -7.49 2.80 0.05
N ILE A 79 -6.36 2.46 0.67
CA ILE A 79 -5.02 2.88 0.27
C ILE A 79 -4.19 1.64 -0.03
N VAL A 80 -3.57 1.60 -1.21
CA VAL A 80 -2.57 0.62 -1.60
C VAL A 80 -1.18 1.22 -1.40
N VAL A 81 -0.36 0.59 -0.59
CA VAL A 81 1.06 0.89 -0.43
C VAL A 81 1.88 -0.13 -1.22
N GLU A 82 2.59 0.31 -2.25
CA GLU A 82 3.40 -0.55 -3.12
C GLU A 82 4.90 -0.38 -2.88
N VAL A 83 5.55 -1.49 -2.53
CA VAL A 83 6.98 -1.56 -2.18
C VAL A 83 7.60 -2.89 -2.64
N ILE A 84 7.17 -3.40 -3.80
CA ILE A 84 7.64 -4.68 -4.36
C ILE A 84 9.06 -4.54 -4.93
N GLY A 85 9.35 -3.40 -5.55
CA GLY A 85 10.58 -3.17 -6.32
C GLY A 85 10.50 -3.76 -7.74
N GLY A 86 11.37 -3.27 -8.63
CA GLY A 86 11.35 -3.59 -10.05
C GLY A 86 10.12 -3.02 -10.79
N GLU A 87 10.12 -3.09 -12.11
CA GLU A 87 9.04 -2.51 -12.92
C GLU A 87 7.78 -3.41 -13.00
N SER A 88 7.99 -4.71 -13.18
CA SER A 88 6.92 -5.71 -13.28
C SER A 88 7.00 -6.68 -12.08
N PRO A 89 5.87 -6.98 -11.39
CA PRO A 89 4.49 -6.61 -11.71
C PRO A 89 4.01 -5.25 -11.16
N ALA A 90 4.88 -4.45 -10.55
CA ALA A 90 4.52 -3.23 -9.82
C ALA A 90 3.69 -2.23 -10.65
N LEU A 91 4.08 -1.94 -11.90
CA LEU A 91 3.34 -1.03 -12.77
C LEU A 91 1.88 -1.47 -12.98
N GLN A 92 1.66 -2.77 -13.21
CA GLN A 92 0.32 -3.32 -13.44
C GLN A 92 -0.55 -3.18 -12.19
N TYR A 93 0.04 -3.42 -11.03
CA TYR A 93 -0.65 -3.26 -9.74
C TYR A 93 -1.00 -1.81 -9.44
N LEU A 94 -0.09 -0.87 -9.70
CA LEU A 94 -0.36 0.56 -9.55
C LEU A 94 -1.50 1.02 -10.46
N LYS A 95 -1.47 0.64 -11.76
CA LYS A 95 -2.56 0.93 -12.71
C LYS A 95 -3.88 0.32 -12.25
N ARG A 96 -3.87 -0.92 -11.75
CA ARG A 96 -5.07 -1.60 -11.25
C ARG A 96 -5.64 -0.93 -10.00
N ALA A 97 -4.82 -0.54 -9.04
CA ALA A 97 -5.23 0.19 -7.85
C ALA A 97 -5.92 1.52 -8.21
N LEU A 98 -5.28 2.32 -9.06
CA LEU A 98 -5.82 3.61 -9.53
C LEU A 98 -7.13 3.42 -10.33
N SER A 99 -7.17 2.39 -11.19
CA SER A 99 -8.37 2.05 -11.95
C SER A 99 -9.52 1.59 -11.04
N GLY A 100 -9.21 0.88 -9.97
CA GLY A 100 -10.15 0.50 -8.91
C GLY A 100 -10.56 1.63 -7.96
N GLY A 101 -10.04 2.86 -8.17
CA GLY A 101 -10.38 4.02 -7.35
C GLY A 101 -9.72 4.03 -5.97
N LYS A 102 -8.72 3.18 -5.75
CA LYS A 102 -7.93 3.15 -4.51
C LYS A 102 -6.89 4.28 -4.53
N HIS A 103 -6.54 4.80 -3.35
CA HIS A 103 -5.38 5.67 -3.20
C HIS A 103 -4.09 4.85 -3.33
N VAL A 104 -3.00 5.48 -3.79
CA VAL A 104 -1.75 4.77 -4.05
C VAL A 104 -0.55 5.52 -3.50
N VAL A 105 0.23 4.84 -2.67
CA VAL A 105 1.54 5.27 -2.16
C VAL A 105 2.57 4.28 -2.67
N THR A 106 3.72 4.72 -3.18
CA THR A 106 4.76 3.80 -3.69
C THR A 106 6.16 4.27 -3.34
N ALA A 107 7.07 3.34 -3.06
CA ALA A 107 8.51 3.63 -2.98
C ALA A 107 9.26 3.34 -4.30
N ASN A 108 8.55 2.92 -5.35
CA ASN A 108 9.15 2.38 -6.55
C ASN A 108 9.60 3.47 -7.53
N LYS A 109 10.80 4.00 -7.28
CA LYS A 109 11.43 5.05 -8.10
C LYS A 109 11.54 4.67 -9.57
N GLU A 110 11.79 3.40 -9.88
CA GLU A 110 11.92 2.94 -11.26
C GLU A 110 10.60 3.13 -12.03
N VAL A 111 9.48 2.69 -11.45
CA VAL A 111 8.16 2.89 -12.05
C VAL A 111 7.81 4.36 -12.16
N ILE A 112 8.07 5.17 -11.13
CA ILE A 112 7.78 6.60 -11.18
C ILE A 112 8.59 7.30 -12.27
N ALA A 113 9.88 6.99 -12.39
CA ALA A 113 10.75 7.60 -13.38
C ALA A 113 10.31 7.31 -14.82
N LYS A 114 9.83 6.09 -15.09
CA LYS A 114 9.43 5.66 -16.44
C LYS A 114 7.97 5.98 -16.77
N HIS A 115 7.07 5.86 -15.79
CA HIS A 115 5.61 5.83 -16.01
C HIS A 115 4.83 6.83 -15.15
N GLY A 116 5.50 7.66 -14.35
CA GLY A 116 4.84 8.57 -13.40
C GLY A 116 3.81 9.50 -14.05
N ALA A 117 4.12 10.06 -15.22
CA ALA A 117 3.19 10.94 -15.95
C ALA A 117 1.90 10.19 -16.37
N GLU A 118 2.03 8.96 -16.87
CA GLU A 118 0.88 8.12 -17.24
C GLU A 118 0.04 7.78 -16.00
N LEU A 119 0.70 7.39 -14.90
CA LEU A 119 0.03 7.06 -13.64
C LEU A 119 -0.72 8.26 -13.06
N LEU A 120 -0.15 9.45 -13.13
CA LEU A 120 -0.80 10.68 -12.69
C LEU A 120 -1.99 11.05 -13.58
N ALA A 121 -1.87 10.91 -14.90
CA ALA A 121 -2.99 11.14 -15.82
C ALA A 121 -4.16 10.19 -15.51
N ASN A 122 -3.87 8.92 -15.23
CA ASN A 122 -4.87 7.93 -14.81
C ASN A 122 -5.53 8.28 -13.45
N ALA A 123 -4.84 9.01 -12.58
CA ALA A 123 -5.37 9.46 -11.30
C ALA A 123 -6.21 10.76 -11.41
N CYS A 124 -5.78 11.74 -12.23
CA CYS A 124 -6.41 13.06 -12.31
C CYS A 124 -7.85 13.07 -12.85
N GLY A 125 -8.31 12.00 -13.52
CA GLY A 125 -9.67 11.90 -14.08
C GLY A 125 -10.77 11.53 -13.09
N LYS A 126 -10.46 11.33 -11.80
CA LYS A 126 -11.43 10.85 -10.80
C LYS A 126 -11.46 11.77 -9.57
N PRO A 127 -12.66 12.21 -9.12
CA PRO A 127 -12.82 13.25 -8.09
C PRO A 127 -12.25 12.89 -6.71
N PHE A 128 -11.78 11.66 -6.49
CA PHE A 128 -11.24 11.17 -5.23
C PHE A 128 -9.85 10.51 -5.32
N SER A 129 -9.23 10.42 -6.50
CA SER A 129 -7.95 9.71 -6.68
C SER A 129 -6.76 10.57 -6.27
N ARG A 130 -6.51 10.66 -4.96
CA ARG A 130 -5.39 11.42 -4.39
C ARG A 130 -4.07 10.68 -4.53
N ALA A 131 -3.16 11.37 -5.22
CA ALA A 131 -1.71 11.50 -5.06
C ALA A 131 -0.85 10.23 -4.92
N LEU A 132 0.01 10.05 -5.92
CA LEU A 132 1.14 9.14 -5.95
C LEU A 132 2.26 9.72 -5.07
N PHE A 133 2.40 9.25 -3.84
CA PHE A 133 3.45 9.70 -2.93
C PHE A 133 4.63 8.74 -2.94
N LEU A 134 5.84 9.29 -3.15
CA LEU A 134 7.10 8.60 -2.93
C LEU A 134 7.37 8.50 -1.43
N ILE A 135 7.58 7.28 -0.90
CA ILE A 135 7.80 7.05 0.55
C ILE A 135 8.99 7.88 1.11
N GLU A 136 9.99 8.23 0.29
CA GLU A 136 11.07 9.13 0.73
C GLU A 136 10.58 10.51 1.17
N TYR A 137 9.52 11.05 0.55
CA TYR A 137 8.90 12.31 0.99
C TYR A 137 8.11 12.15 2.29
N LEU A 138 7.61 10.95 2.60
CA LEU A 138 6.88 10.67 3.84
C LEU A 138 7.81 10.61 5.05
N PHE A 139 9.03 10.08 4.87
CA PHE A 139 10.05 10.03 5.93
C PHE A 139 10.77 11.37 6.18
N SER A 140 10.77 12.30 5.22
CA SER A 140 11.31 13.66 5.46
C SER A 140 10.37 14.54 6.28
N LEU A 141 9.12 14.11 6.52
CA LEU A 141 8.09 14.85 7.25
C LEU A 141 7.83 14.28 8.66
N LEU A 142 8.62 13.29 9.08
CA LEU A 142 8.66 12.72 10.43
C LEU A 142 10.05 12.92 11.03
#